data_AF-F0TEY9-F1
#
_entry.id   AF-F0TEY9-F1
#
_cell.length_a   1.000
_cell.length_b   1.000
_cell.length_c   1.000
_cell.angle_alpha   90.00
_cell.angle_beta   90.00
_cell.angle_gamma   90.00
#
_symmetry.space_group_name_H-M   'P 1'
#
loop_
_entity.id
_entity.type
_entity.pdbx_description
1 polymer ?
#
loop_
_entity_poly.entity_id
_entity_poly.type
_entity_poly.pdbx_seq_one_letter_code
_entity_poly.pdbx_strand_id
1 'polypeptide(L)' 'MSQDKIPMIADPLVQATVTLENGEETVLTGLNDITFRRSIQTIKADVYLNKQLFERFNGDGDSVFQLQRAQLLITSH' A
#
# COMPACT_ATOMS: atom_id res chain seq x y z
N MET A 1 -40.54 -11.74 17.68
CA MET A 1 -39.09 -11.60 17.90
C MET A 1 -38.54 -10.96 16.63
N SER A 2 -38.37 -9.64 16.61
CA SER A 2 -37.70 -8.95 15.50
C SER A 2 -36.23 -9.34 15.52
N GLN A 3 -35.72 -9.83 14.39
CA GLN A 3 -34.27 -9.96 14.20
C GLN A 3 -33.70 -8.55 14.11
N ASP A 4 -33.12 -8.07 15.20
CA ASP A 4 -32.30 -6.87 15.17
C ASP A 4 -31.12 -7.16 14.23
N LYS A 5 -31.16 -6.55 13.04
CA LYS A 5 -30.03 -6.63 12.11
C LYS A 5 -28.89 -5.82 12.72
N ILE A 6 -27.84 -6.51 13.17
CA ILE A 6 -26.59 -5.85 13.55
C ILE A 6 -26.09 -5.08 12.32
N PRO A 7 -25.89 -3.75 12.39
CA PRO A 7 -25.36 -2.98 11.28
C PRO A 7 -23.96 -3.50 10.96
N MET A 8 -23.76 -4.00 9.74
CA MET A 8 -22.44 -4.37 9.26
C MET A 8 -21.73 -3.10 8.81
N ILE A 9 -20.77 -2.63 9.61
CA ILE A 9 -19.91 -1.50 9.26
C ILE A 9 -18.78 -2.06 8.40
N ALA A 10 -18.57 -1.48 7.22
CA ALA A 10 -17.45 -1.86 6.38
C ALA A 10 -16.14 -1.37 7.01
N ASP A 11 -15.18 -2.28 7.17
CA ASP A 11 -13.83 -1.90 7.53
C ASP A 11 -13.23 -1.04 6.41
N PRO A 12 -12.43 -0.01 6.75
CA PRO A 12 -11.66 0.67 5.73
C PRO A 12 -10.76 -0.34 4.98
N LEU A 13 -10.33 0.01 3.78
CA LEU A 13 -9.33 -0.75 3.03
C LEU A 13 -8.12 0.14 2.81
N VAL A 14 -6.93 -0.44 2.85
CA VAL A 14 -5.74 0.19 2.26
C VAL A 14 -5.80 -0.01 0.75
N GLN A 15 -5.50 1.05 0.00
CA GLN A 15 -5.46 1.00 -1.46
C GLN A 15 -4.10 1.51 -1.94
N ALA A 16 -3.53 0.82 -2.92
CA ALA A 16 -2.34 1.26 -3.64
C ALA A 16 -2.64 1.29 -5.14
N THR A 17 -2.06 2.27 -5.84
CA THR A 17 -2.00 2.27 -7.30
C THR A 17 -0.56 1.98 -7.68
N VAL A 18 -0.36 0.94 -8.48
CA VAL A 18 0.93 0.54 -9.01
C VAL A 18 0.98 1.00 -10.46
N THR A 19 1.91 1.88 -10.76
CA THR A 19 2.18 2.34 -12.12
C THR A 19 3.52 1.74 -12.55
N LEU A 20 3.51 0.97 -13.63
CA LEU A 20 4.71 0.39 -14.22
C LEU A 20 5.39 1.41 -15.16
N GLU A 21 6.66 1.18 -15.49
CA GLU A 21 7.43 2.06 -16.38
C GLU A 21 6.81 2.23 -17.78
N ASN A 22 6.11 1.19 -18.26
CA ASN A 22 5.37 1.23 -19.52
C ASN A 22 4.07 2.05 -19.44
N GLY A 23 3.75 2.63 -18.28
CA GLY A 23 2.53 3.39 -18.02
C GLY A 23 1.30 2.55 -17.67
N GLU A 24 1.43 1.22 -17.57
CA GLU A 24 0.32 0.39 -17.11
C GLU A 24 0.04 0.64 -15.63
N GLU A 25 -1.24 0.84 -15.30
CA GLU A 25 -1.70 1.06 -13.94
C GLU A 25 -2.53 -0.13 -13.44
N THR A 26 -2.30 -0.52 -12.19
CA THR A 26 -3.11 -1.52 -11.49
C THR A 26 -3.43 -1.03 -10.08
N VAL A 27 -4.69 -1.20 -9.68
CA VAL A 27 -5.15 -0.87 -8.32
C VAL A 27 -5.16 -2.14 -7.47
N LEU A 28 -4.53 -2.06 -6.30
CA LEU A 28 -4.49 -3.10 -5.29
C LEU A 28 -5.26 -2.63 -4.04
N THR A 29 -6.06 -3.50 -3.45
CA THR A 29 -6.76 -3.24 -2.19
C THR A 29 -6.45 -4.33 -1.17
N GLY A 30 -6.15 -3.93 0.06
CA GLY A 30 -5.91 -4.82 1.18
C GLY A 30 -6.79 -4.47 2.38
N LEU A 31 -7.19 -5.47 3.15
CA LEU A 31 -7.93 -5.25 4.40
C LEU A 31 -7.00 -4.74 5.49
N ASN A 32 -5.83 -5.38 5.65
CA ASN A 32 -4.88 -5.05 6.72
C ASN A 32 -3.65 -4.30 6.17
N ASP A 33 -3.02 -4.85 5.15
CA ASP A 33 -1.76 -4.33 4.60
C ASP A 33 -1.60 -4.65 3.11
N ILE A 34 -0.73 -3.90 2.46
CA ILE A 34 -0.19 -4.19 1.13
C ILE A 34 1.32 -4.26 1.26
N THR A 35 1.89 -5.39 0.86
CA THR A 35 3.32 -5.67 1.02
C THR A 35 3.97 -5.83 -0.35
N PHE A 36 5.00 -5.02 -0.63
CA PHE A 36 5.81 -5.07 -1.83
C PHE A 36 7.10 -5.81 -1.53
N ARG A 37 7.35 -6.95 -2.21
CA ARG A 37 8.58 -7.73 -2.05
C ARG A 37 9.15 -8.15 -3.39
N ARG A 38 10.47 -8.33 -3.41
CA ARG A 38 11.19 -8.92 -4.53
C ARG A 38 11.88 -10.20 -4.05
N SER A 39 11.72 -11.28 -4.81
CA SER A 39 12.12 -12.62 -4.39
C SER A 39 13.63 -12.90 -4.50
N ILE A 40 14.35 -12.16 -5.35
CA ILE A 40 15.73 -12.52 -5.73
C ILE A 40 16.72 -11.36 -5.52
N GLN A 41 16.25 -10.11 -5.45
CA GLN A 41 17.12 -8.93 -5.43
C GLN A 41 16.62 -7.91 -4.41
N THR A 42 17.55 -7.20 -3.79
CA THR A 42 17.26 -6.04 -2.94
C THR A 42 16.47 -5.00 -3.73
N ILE A 43 15.39 -4.51 -3.14
CA ILE A 43 14.64 -3.35 -3.61
C ILE A 43 15.40 -2.10 -3.19
N LYS A 44 15.59 -1.20 -4.15
CA LYS A 44 15.99 0.18 -3.90
C LYS A 44 14.85 1.07 -4.32
N ALA A 45 14.38 1.92 -3.41
CA ALA A 45 13.26 2.79 -3.69
C ALA A 45 13.40 4.12 -2.96
N ASP A 46 12.98 5.19 -3.62
CA ASP A 46 12.67 6.43 -2.94
C ASP A 46 11.23 6.33 -2.41
N VAL A 47 11.08 6.55 -1.11
CA VAL A 47 9.81 6.44 -0.43
C VAL A 47 9.30 7.85 -0.13
N TYR A 48 8.11 8.17 -0.64
CA TYR A 48 7.49 9.46 -0.46
C TYR A 48 6.29 9.35 0.48
N LEU A 49 6.21 10.25 1.46
CA LEU A 49 5.03 10.47 2.30
C LEU A 49 4.50 11.87 2.04
N ASN A 50 3.21 11.97 1.69
CA ASN A 50 2.57 13.26 1.35
C ASN A 50 3.35 14.06 0.30
N LYS A 51 3.88 13.37 -0.73
CA LYS A 51 4.70 13.94 -1.83
C LYS A 51 6.05 14.52 -1.40
N GLN A 52 6.47 14.31 -0.15
CA GLN A 52 7.80 14.66 0.32
C GLN A 52 8.66 13.40 0.43
N LEU A 53 9.91 13.47 -0.02
CA LEU A 53 10.87 12.38 0.18
C LEU A 53 11.01 12.13 1.67
N PHE A 54 10.63 10.93 2.10
CA PHE A 54 10.71 10.48 3.48
C PHE A 54 12.02 9.73 3.71
N GLU A 55 12.31 8.74 2.87
CA GLU A 55 13.56 7.97 2.96
C GLU A 55 13.97 7.36 1.63
N ARG A 56 15.20 6.84 1.59
CA ARG A 56 15.72 5.98 0.51
C ARG A 56 15.88 4.56 1.04
N PHE A 57 14.93 3.70 0.68
CA PHE A 57 14.86 2.32 1.15
C PHE A 57 15.83 1.41 0.38
N ASN A 58 16.52 0.52 1.11
CA ASN A 58 17.34 -0.56 0.56
C ASN A 58 17.10 -1.84 1.37
N GLY A 59 16.29 -2.76 0.87
CA GLY A 59 15.94 -3.99 1.60
C GLY A 59 15.13 -4.99 0.77
N ASP A 60 14.60 -6.03 1.39
CA ASP A 60 13.92 -7.13 0.69
C ASP A 60 12.47 -6.79 0.29
N GLY A 61 11.91 -5.78 0.94
CA GLY A 61 10.57 -5.28 0.68
C GLY A 61 10.05 -4.38 1.78
N ASP A 62 8.93 -3.74 1.48
CA ASP A 62 8.28 -2.75 2.34
C ASP A 62 6.76 -3.03 2.41
N SER A 63 6.14 -2.63 3.52
CA SER A 63 4.76 -2.94 3.86
C SER A 63 3.99 -1.68 4.26
N VAL A 64 2.89 -1.41 3.55
CA VAL A 64 1.94 -0.35 3.88
C VAL A 64 0.83 -0.96 4.72
N PHE A 65 0.74 -0.55 5.97
CA PHE A 65 -0.33 -0.98 6.86
C PHE A 65 -1.49 0.00 6.84
N GLN A 66 -2.70 -0.53 7.06
CA GLN A 66 -3.87 0.25 7.39
C GLN A 66 -3.67 0.92 8.77
N LEU A 67 -2.99 2.05 8.75
CA LEU A 67 -3.08 3.07 9.78
C LEU A 67 -4.04 4.11 9.22
N GLN A 68 -4.97 4.63 10.03
CA GLN A 68 -6.08 5.46 9.55
C GLN A 68 -5.70 6.71 8.72
N ARG A 69 -4.41 7.02 8.47
CA ARG A 69 -3.91 8.14 7.67
C ARG A 69 -2.49 7.96 7.08
N ALA A 70 -2.27 7.10 6.08
CA ALA A 70 -1.05 7.18 5.27
C ALA A 70 -1.26 6.75 3.80
N GLN A 71 -0.82 7.61 2.86
CA GLN A 71 -0.60 7.24 1.46
C GLN A 71 0.91 7.08 1.27
N LEU A 72 1.36 5.88 0.87
CA LEU A 72 2.75 5.60 0.51
C LEU A 72 2.86 5.50 -1.02
N LEU A 73 3.80 6.24 -1.61
CA LEU A 73 4.19 6.11 -3.01
C LEU A 73 5.61 5.56 -3.05
N ILE A 74 5.77 4.37 -3.63
CA ILE A 74 7.07 3.72 -3.84
C ILE A 74 7.40 3.83 -5.32
N THR A 75 8.52 4.48 -5.65
CA THR A 75 9.04 4.56 -7.03
C THR A 75 10.37 3.81 -7.09
N SER A 76 10.46 2.79 -7.94
CA SER A 76 11.74 2.14 -8.29
C SER A 76 12.36 2.81 -9.50
N HIS A 77 13.69 2.96 -9.50
CA HIS A 77 14.51 3.36 -10.65
C HIS A 77 15.24 2.17 -11.25
#